data_AF-A0A0T9RQ94-F1
#
_entry.id   AF-A0A0T9RQ94-F1
#
_cell.length_a   1.000
_cell.length_b   1.000
_cell.length_c   1.000
_cell.angle_alpha   90.00
_cell.angle_beta   90.00
_cell.angle_gamma   90.00
#
_symmetry.space_group_name_H-M   'P 1'
#
loop_
_entity.id
_entity.type
_entity.pdbx_description
1 polymer ?
#
loop_
_entity_poly.entity_id
_entity_poly.type
_entity_poly.pdbx_seq_one_letter_code
_entity_poly.pdbx_strand_id
1 'polypeptide(L)'
;MAQQLALDFYRMLKTKNKTLLNPWFINVSESGLIDLQRVAAGMESDAAAIVEAICSKWSNGVVEGHVNRLKMLKRQMYGRAGFELLRRRVMSPLA
;
A
#
# COMPACT_ATOMS: atom_id res chain seq x y z
N MET A 1 13.45 16.97 -2.31
CA MET A 1 12.83 16.42 -3.52
C MET A 1 11.99 15.18 -3.23
N ALA A 2 12.56 14.06 -2.77
CA ALA A 2 11.81 12.81 -2.54
C ALA A 2 10.60 12.95 -1.61
N GLN A 3 10.77 13.65 -0.46
CA GLN A 3 9.69 13.92 0.47
C GLN A 3 8.54 14.72 -0.18
N GLN A 4 8.87 15.67 -1.06
CA GLN A 4 7.87 16.50 -1.73
C GLN A 4 7.01 15.65 -2.67
N LEU A 5 7.65 14.79 -3.49
CA LEU A 5 6.95 13.87 -4.38
C LEU A 5 6.05 12.89 -3.59
N ALA A 6 6.51 12.40 -2.44
CA ALA A 6 5.69 11.56 -1.57
C ALA A 6 4.47 12.30 -0.99
N LEU A 7 4.66 13.56 -0.57
CA LEU A 7 3.56 14.40 -0.08
C LEU A 7 2.56 14.74 -1.18
N ASP A 8 3.03 15.02 -2.39
CA ASP A 8 2.16 15.27 -3.53
C ASP A 8 1.35 14.02 -3.89
N PHE A 9 1.98 12.84 -3.86
CA PHE A 9 1.25 11.57 -4.00
C PHE A 9 0.17 11.39 -2.94
N TYR A 10 0.51 11.62 -1.67
CA TYR A 10 -0.44 11.56 -0.58
C TYR A 10 -1.61 12.54 -0.74
N ARG A 11 -1.34 13.77 -1.21
CA ARG A 11 -2.38 14.77 -1.51
C ARG A 11 -3.32 14.28 -2.61
N MET A 12 -2.81 13.62 -3.65
CA MET A 12 -3.66 13.02 -4.70
C MET A 12 -4.61 11.99 -4.13
N LEU A 13 -4.11 11.09 -3.27
CA LEU A 13 -4.94 10.08 -2.60
C LEU A 13 -6.03 10.72 -1.72
N LYS A 14 -5.67 11.77 -0.95
CA LYS A 14 -6.60 12.46 -0.04
C LYS A 14 -7.67 13.26 -0.76
N THR A 15 -7.31 13.92 -1.86
CA THR A 15 -8.24 14.72 -2.67
C THR A 15 -9.02 13.88 -3.67
N LYS A 16 -8.68 12.60 -3.82
CA LYS A 16 -9.22 11.69 -4.83
C LYS A 16 -9.06 12.19 -6.27
N ASN A 17 -8.07 13.05 -6.49
CA ASN A 17 -7.88 13.70 -7.79
C ASN A 17 -6.93 12.87 -8.68
N LYS A 18 -7.52 11.94 -9.44
CA LYS A 18 -6.78 11.06 -10.36
C LYS A 18 -6.02 11.79 -11.48
N THR A 19 -6.43 13.01 -11.84
CA THR A 19 -5.80 13.74 -12.97
C THR A 19 -4.37 14.15 -12.67
N LEU A 20 -4.00 14.21 -11.38
CA LEU A 20 -2.66 14.54 -10.92
C LEU A 20 -1.68 13.36 -11.05
N LEU A 21 -2.17 12.13 -11.29
CA LEU A 21 -1.33 10.92 -11.30
C LEU A 21 -0.31 10.92 -12.44
N ASN A 22 -0.73 11.28 -13.67
CA ASN A 22 0.18 11.37 -14.81
C ASN A 22 1.24 12.47 -14.64
N PRO A 23 0.88 13.71 -14.25
CA PRO A 23 1.87 14.73 -13.89
C PRO A 23 2.86 14.26 -12.83
N TRP A 24 2.39 13.51 -11.83
CA TRP A 24 3.26 12.99 -10.78
C TRP A 24 4.29 11.97 -11.32
N PHE A 25 3.89 11.07 -12.21
CA PHE A 25 4.81 10.15 -12.87
C PHE A 25 5.91 10.88 -13.66
N ILE A 26 5.54 11.91 -14.42
CA ILE A 26 6.49 12.76 -15.15
C ILE A 26 7.48 13.41 -14.16
N ASN A 27 6.98 14.03 -13.10
CA ASN A 27 7.83 14.67 -12.08
C ASN A 27 8.78 13.69 -11.39
N VAL A 28 8.36 12.44 -11.16
CA VAL A 28 9.23 11.39 -10.63
C VAL A 28 10.30 11.00 -11.65
N SER A 29 9.92 10.85 -12.93
CA SER A 29 10.85 10.52 -14.00
C SER A 29 11.97 11.56 -14.17
N GLU A 30 11.65 12.86 -13.99
CA GLU A 30 12.60 13.96 -14.10
C GLU A 30 13.39 14.22 -12.82
N SER A 31 13.00 13.62 -11.69
CA SER A 31 13.61 13.90 -10.38
C SER A 31 15.04 13.38 -10.19
N GLY A 32 15.52 12.49 -11.06
CA GLY A 32 16.81 11.81 -10.93
C GLY A 32 16.88 10.79 -9.77
N LEU A 33 15.77 10.54 -9.06
CA LEU A 33 15.71 9.62 -7.92
C LEU A 33 15.46 8.18 -8.40
N ILE A 34 16.54 7.47 -8.73
CA ILE A 34 16.50 6.13 -9.37
C ILE A 34 15.57 5.15 -8.64
N ASP A 35 15.63 5.10 -7.32
CA ASP A 35 14.78 4.17 -6.55
C ASP A 35 13.30 4.54 -6.63
N LEU A 36 12.98 5.83 -6.64
CA LEU A 36 11.60 6.30 -6.78
C LEU A 36 11.09 6.12 -8.22
N GLN A 37 11.95 6.31 -9.21
CA GLN A 37 11.65 6.04 -10.62
C GLN A 37 11.30 4.57 -10.86
N ARG A 38 12.05 3.63 -10.25
CA ARG A 38 11.73 2.18 -10.33
C ARG A 38 10.37 1.87 -9.73
N VAL A 39 10.06 2.47 -8.58
CA VAL A 39 8.74 2.31 -7.94
C VAL A 39 7.64 2.88 -8.84
N ALA A 40 7.84 4.08 -9.38
CA ALA A 40 6.90 4.71 -10.31
C ALA A 40 6.67 3.89 -11.58
N ALA A 41 7.70 3.28 -12.15
CA ALA A 41 7.55 2.41 -13.32
C ALA A 41 6.65 1.18 -13.04
N GLY A 42 6.78 0.57 -11.86
CA GLY A 42 5.85 -0.50 -11.44
C GLY A 42 4.44 0.04 -11.25
N MET A 43 4.29 1.20 -10.62
CA MET A 43 3.00 1.86 -10.44
C MET A 43 2.32 2.24 -11.77
N GLU A 44 3.08 2.64 -12.79
CA GLU A 44 2.55 2.92 -14.13
C GLU A 44 1.95 1.68 -14.77
N SER A 45 2.58 0.50 -14.60
CA SER A 45 2.01 -0.76 -15.09
C SER A 45 0.67 -1.12 -14.42
N ASP A 46 0.48 -0.68 -13.18
CA ASP A 46 -0.74 -0.85 -12.39
C ASP A 46 -1.64 0.41 -12.37
N ALA A 47 -1.44 1.36 -13.30
CA ALA A 47 -2.08 2.68 -13.24
C ALA A 47 -3.62 2.61 -13.16
N ALA A 48 -4.25 1.65 -13.85
CA ALA A 48 -5.70 1.45 -13.79
C ALA A 48 -6.18 1.08 -12.37
N ALA A 49 -5.46 0.19 -11.69
CA ALA A 49 -5.75 -0.21 -10.31
C ALA A 49 -5.51 0.96 -9.33
N ILE A 50 -4.47 1.76 -9.56
CA ILE A 50 -4.17 2.94 -8.73
C ILE A 50 -5.25 4.01 -8.91
N VAL A 51 -5.70 4.26 -10.14
CA VAL A 51 -6.81 5.19 -10.42
C VAL A 51 -8.07 4.75 -9.69
N GLU A 52 -8.40 3.45 -9.74
CA GLU A 52 -9.54 2.93 -9.00
C GLU A 52 -9.34 3.07 -7.48
N ALA A 53 -8.14 2.79 -6.95
CA ALA A 53 -7.83 2.99 -5.55
C ALA A 53 -7.97 4.46 -5.09
N ILE A 54 -7.68 5.42 -5.97
CA ILE A 54 -7.87 6.86 -5.71
C ILE A 54 -9.37 7.21 -5.69
N CYS A 55 -10.14 6.74 -6.66
CA CYS A 55 -11.53 7.13 -6.83
C CYS A 55 -12.51 6.36 -5.94
N SER A 56 -12.16 5.14 -5.54
CA SER A 56 -13.05 4.26 -4.81
C SER A 56 -13.51 4.86 -3.47
N LYS A 57 -14.72 4.48 -3.06
CA LYS A 57 -15.21 4.73 -1.70
C LYS A 57 -14.64 3.74 -0.69
N TRP A 58 -14.14 2.60 -1.17
CA TRP A 58 -13.59 1.54 -0.34
C TRP A 58 -12.09 1.71 -0.19
N SER A 59 -11.57 1.42 1.00
CA SER A 59 -10.13 1.39 1.24
C SER A 59 -9.69 -0.02 1.58
N ASN A 60 -8.47 -0.40 1.19
CA ASN A 60 -7.88 -1.68 1.58
C ASN A 60 -7.42 -1.71 3.07
N GLY A 61 -7.67 -0.63 3.83
CA GLY A 61 -7.15 -0.48 5.19
C GLY A 61 -7.64 -1.54 6.19
N VAL A 62 -8.91 -1.96 6.09
CA VAL A 62 -9.46 -3.01 6.97
C VAL A 62 -8.80 -4.36 6.67
N VAL A 63 -8.64 -4.69 5.39
CA VAL A 63 -8.00 -5.92 4.94
C VAL A 63 -6.53 -5.95 5.36
N GLU A 64 -5.80 -4.86 5.13
CA GLU A 64 -4.40 -4.72 5.58
C GLU A 64 -4.28 -4.80 7.11
N GLY A 65 -5.27 -4.28 7.86
CA GLY A 65 -5.35 -4.44 9.31
C GLY A 65 -5.42 -5.91 9.73
N HIS A 66 -6.28 -6.71 9.08
CA HIS A 66 -6.36 -8.14 9.32
C HIS A 66 -5.07 -8.88 8.94
N VAL A 67 -4.47 -8.53 7.79
CA VAL A 67 -3.19 -9.10 7.34
C VAL A 67 -2.07 -8.76 8.32
N ASN A 68 -2.03 -7.53 8.84
CA ASN A 68 -1.04 -7.11 9.82
C ASN A 68 -1.21 -7.87 11.15
N ARG A 69 -2.45 -8.04 11.64
CA ARG A 69 -2.75 -8.87 12.81
C ARG A 69 -2.28 -10.31 12.62
N LEU A 70 -2.53 -10.90 11.45
CA LEU A 70 -2.08 -12.25 11.12
C LEU A 70 -0.55 -12.35 11.08
N LYS A 71 0.13 -11.40 10.43
CA LYS A 71 1.59 -11.31 10.40
C LYS A 71 2.17 -11.19 11.81
N MET A 72 1.55 -10.39 12.67
CA MET A 72 1.95 -10.23 14.07
C MET A 72 1.82 -11.54 14.86
N LEU A 73 0.69 -12.24 14.77
CA LEU A 73 0.49 -13.55 15.41
C LEU A 73 1.52 -14.58 14.95
N LYS A 74 1.82 -14.63 13.64
CA LYS A 74 2.87 -15.51 13.09
C LYS A 74 4.27 -15.16 13.63
N ARG A 75 4.58 -13.85 13.77
CA ARG A 75 5.85 -13.36 14.32
C ARG A 75 6.01 -13.68 15.81
N GLN A 76 4.95 -13.57 16.60
CA GLN A 76 4.95 -13.99 18.03
C GLN A 76 5.31 -15.47 18.21
N MET A 77 5.10 -16.28 17.17
CA MET A 77 5.39 -17.71 17.17
C MET A 77 6.68 -18.06 16.41
N TYR A 78 7.51 -17.06 16.12
CA TYR A 78 8.77 -17.20 15.37
C TYR A 78 8.58 -17.92 14.02
N GLY A 79 7.42 -17.76 13.39
CA GLY A 79 7.09 -18.42 12.13
C GLY A 79 6.82 -19.93 12.21
N ARG A 80 6.83 -20.53 13.42
CA ARG A 80 6.67 -21.98 13.63
C ARG A 80 5.21 -22.46 13.67
N ALA A 81 4.26 -21.55 13.49
CA ALA A 81 2.84 -21.87 13.51
C ALA A 81 2.37 -22.38 12.15
N GLY A 82 1.92 -23.64 12.09
CA GLY A 82 1.18 -24.18 10.95
C GLY A 82 -0.22 -23.56 10.82
N PHE A 83 -0.89 -23.83 9.70
CA PHE A 83 -2.19 -23.24 9.38
C PHE A 83 -3.25 -23.44 10.49
N GLU A 84 -3.39 -24.66 11.00
CA GLU A 84 -4.35 -24.99 12.06
C GLU A 84 -4.15 -24.14 13.33
N LEU A 85 -2.90 -23.93 13.73
CA LEU A 85 -2.56 -23.16 14.92
C LEU A 85 -2.78 -21.66 14.71
N LEU A 86 -2.44 -21.14 13.52
CA LEU A 86 -2.75 -19.77 13.13
C LEU A 86 -4.27 -19.53 13.09
N ARG A 87 -5.03 -20.45 12.50
CA ARG A 87 -6.49 -20.37 12.43
C ARG A 87 -7.10 -20.30 13.82
N ARG A 88 -6.69 -21.16 14.75
CA ARG A 88 -7.17 -21.13 16.14
C ARG A 88 -6.89 -19.79 16.82
N ARG A 89 -5.69 -19.23 16.68
CA ARG A 89 -5.34 -17.93 17.28
C ARG A 89 -6.03 -16.72 16.66
N VAL A 90 -6.39 -16.79 15.38
CA VAL A 90 -7.15 -15.73 14.71
C VAL A 90 -8.63 -15.78 15.09
N MET A 91 -9.21 -16.99 15.09
CA MET A 91 -10.64 -17.23 15.31
C MET A 91 -11.03 -17.24 16.79
N SER A 92 -10.09 -17.51 17.69
CA SER A 92 -10.25 -17.36 19.13
C SER A 92 -9.33 -16.21 19.59
N PRO A 93 -9.80 -14.95 19.53
CA PRO A 93 -9.13 -13.90 20.27
C PRO A 93 -9.05 -14.38 21.72
N LEU A 94 -7.85 -14.46 22.30
CA LEU A 94 -7.72 -14.56 23.74
C LEU A 94 -8.58 -13.42 24.32
N ALA A 95 -9.58 -13.77 25.13
CA ALA A 95 -10.24 -12.82 26.01
C ALA A 95 -9.22 -12.25 26.99
#